data_AF-D0TLT1-F1
#
_entry.id   AF-D0TLT1-F1
#
_cell.length_a   1.000
_cell.length_b   1.000
_cell.length_c   1.000
_cell.angle_alpha   90.00
_cell.angle_beta   90.00
_cell.angle_gamma   90.00
#
_symmetry.space_group_name_H-M   'P 1'
#
loop_
_entity.id
_entity.type
_entity.pdbx_description
1 polymer ?
#
loop_
_entity_poly.entity_id
_entity_poly.type
_entity_poly.pdbx_seq_one_letter_code
_entity_poly.pdbx_strand_id
1 'polypeptide(L)'
;MILINPQPQSPVRPEYKKRECLLNQHQQSTIYSLLYNKLKTNTMSQWISIEAAAEKYRLEKEYIWLWVEMKKITVSYENDTVSIDDDSIQQFIKRTKLGITSEYIDELEQLCMEKNKTSRLYASLLNMRDQELMAIRGQSSRLDGLWKMVEEQYERLRSFEKNSMLDNAICSNCWIRKICRRLKRIL
;
A
#
# COMPACT_ATOMS: atom_id res chain seq x y z
N MET A 1 102.39 -29.17 -21.52
CA MET A 1 100.98 -28.74 -21.43
C MET A 1 100.66 -28.50 -19.97
N ILE A 2 100.56 -27.24 -19.53
CA ILE A 2 100.20 -26.87 -18.16
C ILE A 2 98.74 -26.40 -18.22
N LEU A 3 97.84 -27.11 -17.52
CA LEU A 3 96.43 -26.76 -17.39
C LEU A 3 96.27 -25.80 -16.19
N ILE A 4 95.81 -24.58 -16.45
CA ILE A 4 95.41 -23.61 -15.42
C ILE A 4 93.94 -23.89 -15.09
N ASN A 5 93.65 -24.12 -13.81
CA ASN A 5 92.32 -24.35 -13.27
C ASN A 5 91.82 -23.04 -12.59
N PRO A 6 90.64 -22.47 -12.91
CA PRO A 6 90.17 -21.25 -12.25
C PRO A 6 89.41 -21.59 -10.95
N GLN A 7 89.64 -20.78 -9.91
CA GLN A 7 88.95 -20.88 -8.62
C GLN A 7 87.44 -20.54 -8.72
N PRO A 8 86.58 -21.16 -7.89
CA PRO A 8 85.15 -20.85 -7.84
C PRO A 8 84.87 -19.57 -7.04
N GLN A 9 84.02 -18.71 -7.60
CA GLN A 9 83.50 -17.52 -6.93
C GLN A 9 82.52 -17.91 -5.80
N SER A 10 82.65 -17.23 -4.65
CA SER A 10 81.80 -17.39 -3.46
C SER A 10 80.33 -17.06 -3.75
N PRO A 11 79.35 -17.87 -3.27
CA PRO A 11 77.94 -17.61 -3.50
C PRO A 11 77.41 -16.50 -2.58
N VAL A 12 76.77 -15.50 -3.18
CA VAL A 12 76.08 -14.40 -2.49
C VAL A 12 74.99 -14.95 -1.56
N ARG A 13 75.05 -14.50 -0.30
CA ARG A 13 74.25 -14.94 0.85
C ARG A 13 72.71 -14.84 0.63
N PRO A 14 71.92 -15.91 0.90
CA PRO A 14 70.47 -15.97 0.66
C PRO A 14 69.57 -15.12 1.57
N GLU A 15 70.14 -14.44 2.58
CA GLU A 15 69.37 -13.67 3.58
C GLU A 15 68.76 -12.36 3.04
N TYR A 16 69.34 -11.76 2.01
CA TYR A 16 68.83 -10.51 1.41
C TYR A 16 67.55 -10.76 0.60
N LYS A 17 67.53 -11.78 -0.24
CA LYS A 17 66.33 -12.17 -1.02
C LYS A 17 65.16 -12.59 -0.13
N LYS A 18 65.43 -13.24 1.01
CA LYS A 18 64.38 -13.66 1.96
C LYS A 18 63.73 -12.47 2.67
N ARG A 19 64.51 -11.44 3.01
CA ARG A 19 63.98 -10.19 3.57
C ARG A 19 63.18 -9.39 2.55
N GLU A 20 63.63 -9.30 1.30
CA GLU A 20 62.87 -8.65 0.22
C GLU A 20 61.53 -9.35 -0.06
N CYS A 21 61.50 -10.68 -0.09
CA CYS A 21 60.23 -11.43 -0.24
C CYS A 21 59.27 -11.16 0.93
N LEU A 22 59.76 -11.19 2.19
CA LEU A 22 58.92 -10.92 3.36
C LEU A 22 58.41 -9.48 3.40
N LEU A 23 59.24 -8.51 3.00
CA LEU A 23 58.86 -7.10 2.92
C LEU A 23 57.78 -6.90 1.84
N ASN A 24 57.94 -7.53 0.67
CA ASN A 24 56.97 -7.48 -0.42
C ASN A 24 55.65 -8.15 -0.02
N GLN A 25 55.71 -9.28 0.70
CA GLN A 25 54.52 -9.98 1.19
C GLN A 25 53.78 -9.18 2.29
N HIS A 26 54.51 -8.53 3.20
CA HIS A 26 53.93 -7.61 4.18
C HIS A 26 53.34 -6.35 3.52
N GLN A 27 54.02 -5.79 2.52
CA GLN A 27 53.52 -4.64 1.76
C GLN A 27 52.25 -5.00 0.97
N GLN A 28 52.23 -6.17 0.31
CA GLN A 28 51.04 -6.69 -0.37
C GLN A 28 49.89 -6.93 0.62
N SER A 29 50.15 -7.57 1.77
CA SER A 29 49.15 -7.78 2.82
C SER A 29 48.59 -6.45 3.36
N THR A 30 49.45 -5.46 3.55
CA THR A 30 49.06 -4.11 4.01
C THR A 30 48.19 -3.43 2.96
N ILE A 31 48.57 -3.47 1.68
CA ILE A 31 47.78 -2.91 0.57
C ILE A 31 46.42 -3.59 0.46
N TYR A 32 46.36 -4.93 0.55
CA TYR A 32 45.11 -5.68 0.54
C TYR A 32 44.21 -5.28 1.72
N SER A 33 44.77 -5.13 2.93
CA SER A 33 44.00 -4.71 4.11
C SER A 33 43.48 -3.27 3.99
N LEU A 34 44.27 -2.36 3.43
CA LEU A 34 43.87 -0.96 3.22
C LEU A 34 42.80 -0.85 2.13
N LEU A 35 42.91 -1.62 1.04
CA LEU A 35 41.88 -1.69 -0.01
C LEU A 35 40.59 -2.33 0.50
N TYR A 36 40.69 -3.43 1.27
CA TYR A 36 39.54 -4.07 1.89
C TYR A 36 38.84 -3.14 2.88
N ASN A 37 39.59 -2.42 3.71
CA ASN A 37 39.03 -1.43 4.63
C ASN A 37 38.45 -0.23 3.88
N LYS A 38 39.08 0.27 2.80
CA LYS A 38 38.54 1.36 1.98
C LYS A 38 37.26 0.98 1.24
N LEU A 39 37.16 -0.27 0.78
CA LEU A 39 35.94 -0.85 0.22
C LEU A 39 34.86 -1.01 1.31
N LYS A 40 35.24 -1.50 2.50
CA LYS A 40 34.36 -1.73 3.65
C LYS A 40 33.87 -0.44 4.32
N THR A 41 34.65 0.64 4.29
CA THR A 41 34.24 1.96 4.80
C THR A 41 33.39 2.75 3.81
N ASN A 42 33.34 2.35 2.53
CA ASN A 42 32.34 2.86 1.58
C ASN A 42 31.00 2.11 1.66
N THR A 43 30.94 0.98 2.37
CA THR A 43 29.74 0.17 2.59
C THR A 43 29.24 0.30 4.03
N MET A 44 28.95 1.52 4.45
CA MET A 44 27.97 1.72 5.51
C MET A 44 26.67 2.01 4.80
N SER A 45 25.72 1.07 4.87
CA SER A 45 24.41 1.16 4.23
C SER A 45 23.74 2.47 4.62
N GLN A 46 23.76 3.42 3.69
CA GLN A 46 23.20 4.73 3.91
C GLN A 46 21.72 4.65 3.56
N TRP A 47 20.88 4.75 4.59
CA TRP A 47 19.44 4.88 4.40
C TRP A 47 19.15 6.28 3.83
N ILE A 48 18.50 6.33 2.67
CA ILE A 48 18.11 7.57 2.01
C ILE A 48 16.60 7.58 1.76
N SER A 49 15.98 8.76 1.80
CA SER A 49 14.58 8.92 1.38
C SER A 49 14.42 8.63 -0.12
N ILE A 50 13.21 8.27 -0.55
CA ILE A 50 12.88 8.07 -1.97
C ILE A 50 13.14 9.35 -2.79
N GLU A 51 12.84 10.53 -2.23
CA GLU A 51 13.11 11.84 -2.83
C GLU A 51 14.60 12.02 -3.15
N ALA A 52 15.44 11.82 -2.14
CA ALA A 52 16.89 11.93 -2.28
C ALA A 52 17.45 10.90 -3.29
N ALA A 53 16.89 9.70 -3.32
CA ALA A 53 17.26 8.68 -4.30
C ALA A 53 16.89 9.08 -5.73
N ALA A 54 15.66 9.57 -5.94
CA ALA A 54 15.19 10.05 -7.23
C ALA A 54 16.11 11.15 -7.79
N GLU A 55 16.49 12.12 -6.94
CA GLU A 55 17.41 13.20 -7.32
C GLU A 55 18.84 12.68 -7.60
N LYS A 56 19.38 11.83 -6.72
CA LYS A 56 20.73 11.28 -6.84
C LYS A 56 20.93 10.44 -8.10
N TYR A 57 19.97 9.57 -8.41
CA TYR A 57 20.04 8.67 -9.56
C TYR A 57 19.41 9.25 -10.83
N ARG A 58 18.79 10.44 -10.74
CA ARG A 58 18.03 11.08 -11.83
C ARG A 58 16.95 10.16 -12.38
N LEU A 59 16.19 9.57 -11.47
CA LEU A 59 15.10 8.65 -11.76
C LEU A 59 13.78 9.24 -11.29
N GLU A 60 12.70 8.89 -11.98
CA GLU A 60 11.36 9.16 -11.47
C GLU A 60 11.09 8.32 -10.22
N LYS A 61 10.30 8.87 -9.29
CA LYS A 61 10.01 8.21 -8.00
C LYS A 61 9.25 6.90 -8.21
N GLU A 62 8.46 6.84 -9.26
CA GLU A 62 7.62 5.74 -9.70
C GLU A 62 8.47 4.50 -10.01
N TYR A 63 9.64 4.68 -10.63
CA TYR A 63 10.57 3.56 -10.88
C TYR A 63 11.17 3.01 -9.58
N ILE A 64 11.49 3.89 -8.64
CA ILE A 64 12.02 3.48 -7.34
C ILE A 64 10.94 2.71 -6.57
N TRP A 65 9.71 3.23 -6.54
CA TRP A 65 8.57 2.54 -5.94
C TRP A 65 8.29 1.19 -6.58
N LEU A 66 8.38 1.09 -7.91
CA LEU A 66 8.23 -0.17 -8.62
C LEU A 66 9.29 -1.18 -8.16
N TRP A 67 10.54 -0.77 -8.00
CA TRP A 67 11.60 -1.66 -7.51
C TRP A 67 11.45 -2.04 -6.04
N VAL A 68 10.90 -1.15 -5.20
CA VAL A 68 10.50 -1.50 -3.82
C VAL A 68 9.42 -2.57 -3.86
N GLU A 69 8.41 -2.40 -4.71
CA GLU A 69 7.28 -3.32 -4.81
C GLU A 69 7.68 -4.69 -5.39
N MET A 70 8.59 -4.70 -6.36
CA MET A 70 9.26 -5.91 -6.85
C MET A 70 10.25 -6.52 -5.84
N LYS A 71 10.46 -5.88 -4.66
CA LYS A 71 11.40 -6.31 -3.61
C LYS A 71 12.85 -6.43 -4.11
N LYS A 72 13.22 -5.64 -5.12
CA LYS A 72 14.59 -5.60 -5.67
C LYS A 72 15.53 -4.72 -4.85
N ILE A 73 14.97 -3.77 -4.11
CA ILE A 73 15.70 -2.85 -3.23
C ILE A 73 15.18 -2.98 -1.81
N THR A 74 16.08 -2.81 -0.85
CA THR A 74 15.74 -2.93 0.57
C THR A 74 15.12 -1.63 1.05
N VAL A 75 13.95 -1.74 1.68
CA VAL A 75 13.18 -0.61 2.21
C VAL A 75 13.00 -0.78 3.72
N SER A 76 13.08 0.34 4.44
CA SER A 76 12.72 0.46 5.84
C SER A 76 11.54 1.41 5.99
N TYR A 77 10.58 1.01 6.84
CA TYR A 77 9.37 1.75 7.17
C TYR A 77 9.42 2.25 8.62
N GLU A 78 10.52 2.91 9.00
CA GLU A 78 10.68 3.46 10.34
C GLU A 78 10.05 4.86 10.46
N ASN A 79 9.30 5.10 11.54
CA ASN A 79 8.79 6.42 11.93
C ASN A 79 8.05 7.17 10.81
N ASP A 80 7.08 6.52 10.17
CA ASP A 80 6.27 7.04 9.04
C ASP A 80 7.10 7.53 7.83
N THR A 81 8.40 7.22 7.82
CA THR A 81 9.34 7.66 6.79
C THR A 81 9.82 6.45 6.01
N VAL A 82 9.54 6.46 4.70
CA VAL A 82 10.02 5.40 3.81
C VAL A 82 11.45 5.72 3.40
N SER A 83 12.38 4.90 3.85
CA SER A 83 13.80 5.00 3.49
C SER A 83 14.25 3.74 2.76
N ILE A 84 15.16 3.90 1.81
CA ILE A 84 15.72 2.81 1.04
C ILE A 84 17.23 2.74 1.27
N ASP A 85 17.78 1.55 1.17
CA ASP A 85 19.22 1.35 1.25
C ASP A 85 19.89 1.80 -0.06
N ASP A 86 20.73 2.83 0.00
CA ASP A 86 21.45 3.42 -1.13
C ASP A 86 22.34 2.39 -1.85
N ASP A 87 22.95 1.47 -1.10
CA ASP A 87 23.80 0.43 -1.67
C ASP A 87 22.96 -0.56 -2.50
N SER A 88 21.78 -0.95 -2.01
CA SER A 88 20.87 -1.86 -2.72
C SER A 88 20.43 -1.30 -4.08
N ILE A 89 20.02 -0.02 -4.14
CA ILE A 89 19.60 0.62 -5.39
C ILE A 89 20.79 0.84 -6.33
N GLN A 90 21.96 1.22 -5.80
CA GLN A 90 23.16 1.38 -6.62
C GLN A 90 23.60 0.05 -7.25
N GLN A 91 23.59 -1.04 -6.47
CA GLN A 91 23.91 -2.38 -6.98
C GLN A 91 22.90 -2.83 -8.04
N PHE A 92 21.60 -2.59 -7.80
CA PHE A 92 20.56 -2.94 -8.74
C PHE A 92 20.75 -2.21 -10.08
N ILE A 93 20.95 -0.89 -10.06
CA ILE A 93 21.21 -0.08 -11.26
C ILE A 93 22.46 -0.55 -12.01
N LYS A 94 23.54 -0.91 -11.30
CA LYS A 94 24.76 -1.44 -11.92
C LYS A 94 24.49 -2.76 -12.65
N ARG A 95 23.69 -3.65 -12.06
CA ARG A 95 23.32 -4.94 -12.66
C ARG A 95 22.43 -4.75 -13.90
N THR A 96 21.42 -3.89 -13.82
CA THR A 96 20.49 -3.66 -14.94
C THR A 96 21.15 -2.94 -16.11
N LYS A 97 22.16 -2.11 -15.88
CA LYS A 97 22.99 -1.51 -16.94
C LYS A 97 23.79 -2.52 -17.78
N LEU A 98 24.04 -3.71 -17.24
CA LEU A 98 24.75 -4.78 -17.96
C LEU A 98 23.81 -5.58 -18.89
N GLY A 99 22.50 -5.36 -18.78
CA GLY A 99 21.47 -5.98 -19.61
C GLY A 99 20.17 -6.17 -18.83
N ILE A 100 19.03 -5.98 -19.50
CA ILE A 100 17.73 -6.39 -18.97
C ILE A 100 17.65 -7.91 -19.11
N THR A 101 17.54 -8.63 -17.99
CA THR A 101 17.39 -10.09 -17.99
C THR A 101 15.94 -10.47 -18.31
N SER A 102 15.70 -11.63 -18.92
CA SER A 102 14.32 -12.13 -19.12
C SER A 102 13.58 -12.28 -17.79
N GLU A 103 14.30 -12.72 -16.75
CA GLU A 103 13.79 -12.84 -15.38
C GLU A 103 13.18 -11.53 -14.85
N TYR A 104 13.79 -10.38 -15.16
CA TYR A 104 13.26 -9.07 -14.74
C TYR A 104 11.93 -8.76 -15.44
N ILE A 105 11.79 -9.14 -16.72
CA ILE A 105 10.56 -8.95 -17.48
C ILE A 105 9.46 -9.86 -16.94
N ASP A 106 9.78 -11.13 -16.67
CA ASP A 106 8.83 -12.10 -16.12
C ASP A 106 8.26 -11.65 -14.77
N GLU A 107 9.11 -11.11 -13.89
CA GLU A 107 8.68 -10.57 -12.60
C GLU A 107 7.82 -9.32 -12.74
N LEU A 108 8.12 -8.44 -13.69
CA LEU A 108 7.28 -7.28 -14.00
C LEU A 108 5.90 -7.72 -14.49
N GLU A 109 5.85 -8.74 -15.35
CA GLU A 109 4.60 -9.29 -15.86
C GLU A 109 3.78 -9.90 -14.71
N GLN A 110 4.42 -10.70 -13.86
CA GLN A 110 3.79 -11.28 -12.68
C GLN A 110 3.19 -10.20 -11.76
N LEU A 111 3.95 -9.14 -11.48
CA LEU A 111 3.46 -8.01 -10.66
C LEU A 111 2.24 -7.33 -11.32
N CYS A 112 2.28 -7.14 -12.64
CA CYS A 112 1.15 -6.59 -13.40
C CYS A 112 -0.10 -7.48 -13.28
N MET A 113 0.06 -8.80 -13.41
CA MET A 113 -1.05 -9.75 -13.24
C MET A 113 -1.66 -9.71 -11.84
N GLU A 114 -0.82 -9.62 -10.80
CA GLU A 114 -1.25 -9.54 -9.41
C GLU A 114 -2.02 -8.24 -9.13
N LYS A 115 -1.53 -7.11 -9.63
CA LYS A 115 -2.23 -5.82 -9.56
C LYS A 115 -3.58 -5.88 -10.27
N ASN A 116 -3.62 -6.44 -11.48
CA ASN A 116 -4.87 -6.59 -12.22
C ASN A 116 -5.87 -7.51 -11.49
N LYS A 117 -5.41 -8.61 -10.89
CA LYS A 117 -6.24 -9.47 -10.05
C LYS A 117 -6.82 -8.70 -8.87
N THR A 118 -6.00 -7.91 -8.20
CA THR A 118 -6.42 -7.06 -7.08
C THR A 118 -7.46 -6.02 -7.51
N SER A 119 -7.24 -5.34 -8.64
CA SER A 119 -8.19 -4.38 -9.22
C SER A 119 -9.55 -5.02 -9.54
N ARG A 120 -9.54 -6.23 -10.12
CA ARG A 120 -10.78 -6.99 -10.39
C ARG A 120 -11.54 -7.37 -9.11
N LEU A 121 -10.83 -7.76 -8.06
CA LEU A 121 -11.43 -8.04 -6.76
C LEU A 121 -12.08 -6.78 -6.16
N TYR A 122 -11.39 -5.63 -6.21
CA TYR A 122 -11.94 -4.36 -5.74
C TYR A 122 -13.19 -3.95 -6.53
N ALA A 123 -13.17 -4.04 -7.86
CA ALA A 123 -14.34 -3.74 -8.68
C ALA A 123 -15.52 -4.66 -8.34
N SER A 124 -15.26 -5.95 -8.08
CA SER A 124 -16.29 -6.90 -7.68
C SER A 124 -16.91 -6.55 -6.33
N LEU A 125 -16.08 -6.16 -5.36
CA LEU A 125 -16.52 -5.74 -4.03
C LEU A 125 -17.36 -4.46 -4.09
N LEU A 126 -16.93 -3.46 -4.88
CA LEU A 126 -17.68 -2.24 -5.10
C LEU A 126 -19.05 -2.52 -5.71
N ASN A 127 -19.11 -3.38 -6.73
CA ASN A 127 -20.38 -3.76 -7.35
C ASN A 127 -21.33 -4.45 -6.35
N MET A 128 -20.81 -5.32 -5.46
CA MET A 128 -21.63 -5.91 -4.40
C MET A 128 -22.19 -4.84 -3.45
N ARG A 129 -21.36 -3.87 -3.04
CA ARG A 129 -21.82 -2.76 -2.18
C ARG A 129 -22.87 -1.89 -2.87
N ASP A 130 -22.71 -1.63 -4.15
CA ASP A 130 -23.70 -0.87 -4.93
C ASP A 130 -25.03 -1.61 -5.03
N GLN A 131 -25.01 -2.94 -5.21
CA GLN A 131 -26.21 -3.77 -5.21
C GLN A 131 -26.93 -3.75 -3.84
N GLU A 132 -26.19 -3.86 -2.74
CA GLU A 132 -26.74 -3.73 -1.38
C GLU A 132 -27.40 -2.36 -1.18
N LEU A 133 -26.72 -1.27 -1.56
CA LEU A 133 -27.25 0.08 -1.46
C LEU A 133 -28.52 0.28 -2.31
N MET A 134 -28.56 -0.27 -3.51
CA MET A 134 -29.75 -0.23 -4.37
C MET A 134 -30.93 -0.97 -3.73
N ALA A 135 -30.69 -2.14 -3.12
CA ALA A 135 -31.74 -2.89 -2.43
C ALA A 135 -32.31 -2.11 -1.23
N ILE A 136 -31.43 -1.50 -0.41
CA ILE A 136 -31.84 -0.67 0.74
C ILE A 136 -32.66 0.55 0.28
N ARG A 137 -32.21 1.25 -0.76
CA ARG A 137 -32.94 2.39 -1.34
C ARG A 137 -34.31 1.97 -1.87
N GLY A 138 -34.39 0.82 -2.53
CA GLY A 138 -35.66 0.25 -2.96
C GLY A 138 -36.61 -0.03 -1.79
N GLN A 139 -36.12 -0.59 -0.69
CA GLN A 139 -36.95 -0.79 0.51
C GLN A 139 -37.42 0.53 1.13
N SER A 140 -36.54 1.53 1.24
CA SER A 140 -36.91 2.86 1.75
C SER A 140 -38.03 3.48 0.92
N SER A 141 -37.92 3.46 -0.41
CA SER A 141 -38.96 4.01 -1.30
C SER A 141 -40.32 3.31 -1.14
N ARG A 142 -40.32 2.00 -0.84
CA ARG A 142 -41.54 1.23 -0.56
C ARG A 142 -42.16 1.64 0.77
N LEU A 143 -41.34 1.82 1.80
CA LEU A 143 -41.78 2.30 3.10
C LEU A 143 -42.35 3.72 3.00
N ASP A 144 -41.71 4.61 2.26
CA ASP A 144 -42.18 5.98 2.03
C ASP A 144 -43.56 5.99 1.35
N GLY A 145 -43.76 5.11 0.36
CA GLY A 145 -45.06 4.92 -0.28
C GLY A 145 -46.15 4.47 0.70
N LEU A 146 -45.84 3.49 1.56
CA LEU A 146 -46.77 3.02 2.60
C LEU A 146 -47.09 4.11 3.62
N TRP A 147 -46.10 4.87 4.07
CA TRP A 147 -46.29 5.99 4.99
C TRP A 147 -47.25 7.03 4.42
N LYS A 148 -47.09 7.39 3.14
CA LYS A 148 -48.01 8.31 2.46
C LYS A 148 -49.44 7.79 2.42
N MET A 149 -49.64 6.49 2.15
CA MET A 149 -50.98 5.90 2.19
C MET A 149 -51.59 5.93 3.59
N VAL A 150 -50.79 5.68 4.64
CA VAL A 150 -51.24 5.75 6.04
C VAL A 150 -51.62 7.18 6.42
N GLU A 151 -50.82 8.17 6.03
CA GLU A 151 -51.08 9.59 6.27
C GLU A 151 -52.39 10.03 5.58
N GLU A 152 -52.61 9.61 4.33
CA GLU A 152 -53.87 9.86 3.62
C GLU A 152 -55.08 9.24 4.33
N GLN A 153 -54.97 8.01 4.86
CA GLN A 153 -56.07 7.41 5.63
C GLN A 153 -56.31 8.16 6.94
N TYR A 154 -55.26 8.59 7.62
CA TYR A 154 -55.36 9.34 8.86
C TYR A 154 -56.05 10.70 8.65
N GLU A 155 -55.70 11.43 7.58
CA GLU A 155 -56.38 12.68 7.24
C GLU A 155 -57.84 12.47 6.84
N ARG A 156 -58.16 11.37 6.14
CA ARG A 156 -59.56 10.98 5.89
C ARG A 156 -60.34 10.77 7.18
N LEU A 157 -59.81 9.96 8.10
CA LEU A 157 -60.46 9.72 9.40
C LEU A 157 -60.66 11.02 10.19
N ARG A 158 -59.66 11.89 10.22
CA ARG A 158 -59.75 13.22 10.84
C ARG A 158 -60.83 14.10 10.19
N SER A 159 -60.98 14.03 8.88
CA SER A 159 -62.05 14.74 8.17
C SER A 159 -63.45 14.20 8.52
N PHE A 160 -63.59 12.88 8.65
CA PHE A 160 -64.83 12.24 9.12
C PHE A 160 -65.17 12.65 10.56
N GLU A 161 -64.18 12.68 11.45
CA GLU A 161 -64.38 13.11 12.84
C GLU A 161 -64.87 14.57 12.91
N LYS A 162 -64.25 15.48 12.15
CA LYS A 162 -64.69 16.88 12.05
C LYS A 162 -66.12 17.00 11.50
N ASN A 163 -66.45 16.25 10.45
CA ASN A 163 -67.80 16.25 9.86
C ASN A 163 -68.85 15.66 10.81
N SER A 164 -68.52 14.60 11.55
CA SER A 164 -69.37 14.01 12.59
C SER A 164 -69.61 14.96 13.77
N MET A 165 -68.58 15.71 14.18
CA MET A 165 -68.71 16.76 15.20
C MET A 165 -69.61 17.91 14.73
N LEU A 166 -69.49 18.32 13.46
CA LEU A 166 -70.38 19.31 12.84
C LEU A 166 -71.82 18.80 12.73
N ASP A 167 -72.03 17.55 12.31
CA ASP A 167 -73.36 16.93 12.26
C ASP A 167 -73.98 16.80 13.66
N ASN A 168 -73.20 16.46 14.69
CA ASN A 168 -73.67 16.48 16.08
C ASN A 168 -74.01 17.89 16.60
N ALA A 169 -73.33 18.92 16.11
CA ALA A 169 -73.66 20.32 16.39
C ALA A 169 -74.94 20.78 15.65
N ILE A 170 -75.18 20.28 14.44
CA ILE A 170 -76.39 20.55 13.63
C ILE A 170 -77.60 19.67 14.06
N CYS A 171 -77.36 18.54 14.73
CA CYS A 171 -78.37 17.63 15.33
C CYS A 171 -78.97 18.20 16.64
N SER A 172 -79.41 19.46 16.62
CA SER A 172 -80.16 20.07 17.72
C SER A 172 -81.59 19.52 17.81
N ASN A 173 -82.09 18.89 16.73
CA ASN A 173 -83.48 18.43 16.59
C ASN A 173 -83.67 16.95 16.24
N CYS A 174 -82.64 16.11 16.30
CA CYS A 174 -82.77 14.70 15.94
C CYS A 174 -83.50 13.84 16.98
N TRP A 175 -84.28 12.88 16.48
CA TRP A 175 -85.12 11.96 17.24
C TRP A 175 -84.34 11.17 18.31
N ILE A 176 -83.11 10.76 18.01
CA ILE A 176 -82.21 10.07 18.95
C ILE A 176 -81.94 10.95 20.19
N ARG A 177 -81.68 12.25 20.01
CA ARG A 177 -81.46 13.18 21.13
C ARG A 177 -82.74 13.42 21.94
N LYS A 178 -83.92 13.37 21.31
CA LYS A 178 -85.23 13.41 22.01
C LYS A 178 -85.45 12.16 22.85
N ILE A 179 -85.10 10.98 22.34
CA ILE A 179 -85.19 9.70 23.08
C ILE A 179 -84.21 9.70 24.26
N CYS A 180 -82.95 10.08 24.07
CA CYS A 180 -81.97 10.17 25.15
C CYS A 180 -82.38 11.16 26.26
N ARG A 181 -82.99 12.30 25.91
CA ARG A 181 -83.53 13.26 26.89
C ARG A 181 -84.75 12.73 27.65
N ARG A 182 -85.54 11.84 27.04
CA ARG A 182 -86.67 11.17 27.70
C ARG A 182 -86.20 10.11 28.68
N LEU A 183 -85.21 9.29 28.28
CA LEU A 183 -84.62 8.26 29.14
C LEU A 183 -83.90 8.86 30.36
N LYS A 184 -83.15 9.96 30.19
CA LYS A 184 -82.51 10.69 31.30
C LYS A 184 -83.47 11.36 32.29
N ARG A 185 -84.77 11.43 31.99
CA ARG A 185 -85.79 11.96 32.90
C ARG A 185 -86.52 10.89 33.70
N ILE A 186 -86.33 9.63 33.32
CA ILE A 186 -86.98 8.47 33.95
C ILE A 186 -86.02 7.75 34.91
N LEU A 187 -84.70 7.91 34.69
CA LEU A 187 -83.63 7.61 35.63
C LEU A 187 -83.39 8.80 36.57
#